data_AF-A0A2D5E5J4-F1
#
_entry.id   AF-A0A2D5E5J4-F1
#
_cell.length_a   1.000
_cell.length_b   1.000
_cell.length_c   1.000
_cell.angle_alpha   90.00
_cell.angle_beta   90.00
_cell.angle_gamma   90.00
#
_symmetry.space_group_name_H-M   'P 1'
#
loop_
_entity.id
_entity.type
_entity.pdbx_description
1 polymer ?
#
loop_
_entity_poly.entity_id
_entity_poly.type
_entity_poly.pdbx_seq_one_letter_code
_entity_poly.pdbx_strand_id
1 'polypeptide(L)'
;MTGSIAVDATFCPEGSTRITIDYLRTADGDCNENGLLDQCEIAGGFAEDCDGNGIPDDCEIDGGMAADCNGNGQLDGCEIAAGEVEDDNGDGIPDSCQCVFDLDRDGVVGGGDVGIFLGYWGTSDPVADFDGDGQVRAGDLGLLLAAFGSCP
;
A
#
# COMPACT_ATOMS: atom_id res chain seq x y z
N MET A 1 -36.02 23.79 -26.71
CA MET A 1 -35.89 23.45 -25.28
C MET A 1 -36.76 24.42 -24.51
N THR A 2 -37.99 24.03 -24.21
CA THR A 2 -38.88 24.81 -23.34
C THR A 2 -38.55 24.42 -21.91
N GLY A 3 -37.88 25.31 -21.18
CA GLY A 3 -37.66 25.12 -19.74
C GLY A 3 -39.00 25.02 -19.00
N SER A 4 -39.00 24.30 -17.89
CA SER A 4 -40.16 24.18 -17.00
C SER A 4 -40.71 25.57 -16.65
N ILE A 5 -42.04 25.72 -16.75
CA ILE A 5 -42.70 26.99 -16.39
C ILE A 5 -42.50 27.24 -14.89
N ALA A 6 -42.18 28.47 -14.50
CA ALA A 6 -42.04 28.83 -13.09
C ALA A 6 -43.37 28.58 -12.37
N VAL A 7 -43.35 27.77 -11.31
CA VAL A 7 -44.51 27.53 -10.44
C VAL A 7 -44.55 28.64 -9.39
N ASP A 8 -45.57 29.49 -9.44
CA ASP A 8 -45.82 30.56 -8.47
C ASP A 8 -46.60 30.02 -7.27
N ALA A 9 -46.01 30.11 -6.08
CA ALA A 9 -46.62 29.67 -4.82
C ALA A 9 -47.96 30.37 -4.51
N THR A 10 -48.23 31.54 -5.10
CA THR A 10 -49.50 32.27 -4.95
C THR A 10 -50.66 31.60 -5.70
N PHE A 11 -50.36 30.85 -6.76
CA PHE A 11 -51.36 30.14 -7.59
C PHE A 11 -51.56 28.67 -7.17
N CYS A 12 -50.66 28.10 -6.36
CA CYS A 12 -50.76 26.74 -5.85
C CYS A 12 -50.61 26.72 -4.32
N PRO A 13 -51.65 27.13 -3.56
CA PRO A 13 -51.57 27.33 -2.10
C PRO A 13 -51.29 26.04 -1.30
N GLU A 14 -51.50 24.86 -1.89
CA GLU A 14 -51.19 23.54 -1.31
C GLU A 14 -50.08 22.81 -2.12
N GLY A 15 -49.36 23.55 -2.98
CA GLY A 15 -48.32 22.99 -3.83
C GLY A 15 -47.10 22.60 -2.99
N SER A 16 -46.80 21.30 -2.90
CA SER A 16 -45.54 20.82 -2.33
C SER A 16 -44.68 20.21 -3.42
N THR A 17 -43.36 20.43 -3.32
CA THR A 17 -42.36 19.72 -4.12
C THR A 17 -41.63 18.77 -3.19
N ARG A 18 -41.70 17.48 -3.47
CA ARG A 18 -40.91 16.48 -2.76
C ARG A 18 -39.73 16.11 -3.64
N ILE A 19 -38.54 16.42 -3.18
CA ILE A 19 -37.30 15.94 -3.78
C ILE A 19 -36.82 14.80 -2.89
N THR A 20 -36.67 13.61 -3.47
CA THR A 20 -35.93 12.52 -2.84
C THR A 20 -34.53 12.56 -3.45
N ILE A 21 -33.52 12.75 -2.61
CA ILE A 21 -32.12 12.62 -3.00
C ILE A 21 -31.68 11.25 -2.51
N ASP A 22 -31.53 10.31 -3.43
CA ASP A 22 -30.89 9.04 -3.14
C ASP A 22 -29.38 9.24 -3.33
N TYR A 23 -28.63 9.16 -2.24
CA TYR A 23 -27.17 9.06 -2.33
C TYR A 23 -26.86 7.63 -2.77
N LEU A 24 -26.89 7.41 -4.09
CA LEU A 24 -26.52 6.13 -4.67
C LEU A 24 -25.04 5.91 -4.39
N ARG A 25 -24.73 4.97 -3.50
CA ARG A 25 -23.36 4.51 -3.27
C ARG A 25 -22.81 4.03 -4.61
N THR A 26 -21.85 4.75 -5.17
CA THR A 26 -20.99 4.20 -6.20
C THR A 26 -19.97 3.33 -5.50
N ALA A 27 -19.79 2.09 -5.96
CA ALA A 27 -18.73 1.21 -5.46
C ALA A 27 -17.34 1.88 -5.56
N ASP A 28 -17.19 2.84 -6.48
CA ASP A 28 -15.99 3.65 -6.68
C ASP A 28 -15.61 4.59 -5.50
N GLY A 29 -16.27 4.53 -4.33
CA GLY A 29 -15.91 5.35 -3.15
C GLY A 29 -16.36 4.78 -1.81
N ASP A 30 -16.51 3.46 -1.75
CA ASP A 30 -16.74 2.64 -0.55
C ASP A 30 -15.92 1.35 -0.78
N CYS A 31 -14.61 1.49 -0.70
CA CYS A 31 -13.64 0.47 -1.14
C CYS A 31 -13.77 -0.84 -0.35
N ASN A 32 -14.15 -0.76 0.93
CA ASN A 32 -14.31 -1.90 1.83
C ASN A 32 -15.77 -2.40 1.94
N GLU A 33 -16.69 -1.82 1.17
CA GLU A 33 -18.12 -2.12 1.11
C GLU A 33 -18.85 -2.11 2.47
N ASN A 34 -18.35 -1.36 3.45
CA ASN A 34 -18.94 -1.32 4.79
C ASN A 34 -20.16 -0.39 4.88
N GLY A 35 -20.43 0.37 3.82
CA GLY A 35 -21.59 1.25 3.70
C GLY A 35 -21.37 2.68 4.22
N LEU A 36 -20.16 3.00 4.69
CA LEU A 36 -19.64 4.33 4.92
C LEU A 36 -18.68 4.65 3.77
N LEU A 37 -18.80 5.85 3.19
CA LEU A 37 -17.90 6.23 2.10
C LEU A 37 -16.50 6.49 2.64
N ASP A 38 -15.49 6.17 1.85
CA ASP A 38 -14.05 6.43 2.06
C ASP A 38 -13.80 7.83 2.66
N GLN A 39 -14.27 8.87 1.98
CA GLN A 39 -14.15 10.27 2.44
C GLN A 39 -14.80 10.55 3.81
N CYS A 40 -15.83 9.80 4.19
CA CYS A 40 -16.49 9.91 5.49
C CYS A 40 -15.72 9.13 6.57
N GLU A 41 -15.06 8.03 6.21
CA GLU A 41 -14.16 7.30 7.09
C GLU A 41 -12.96 8.17 7.45
N ILE A 42 -12.31 8.74 6.45
CA ILE A 42 -11.16 9.64 6.61
C ILE A 42 -11.54 10.88 7.41
N ALA A 43 -12.60 11.61 7.02
CA ALA A 43 -13.04 12.81 7.74
C ALA A 43 -13.53 12.51 9.17
N GLY A 44 -13.99 11.28 9.41
CA GLY A 44 -14.42 10.80 10.72
C GLY A 44 -13.26 10.32 11.61
N GLY A 45 -12.05 10.17 11.06
CA GLY A 45 -10.90 9.57 11.74
C GLY A 45 -11.06 8.07 11.97
N PHE A 46 -11.84 7.39 11.14
CA PHE A 46 -12.01 5.93 11.16
C PHE A 46 -11.03 5.21 10.22
N ALA A 47 -10.42 5.95 9.29
CA ALA A 47 -9.41 5.49 8.35
C ALA A 47 -8.27 6.51 8.28
N GLU A 48 -7.06 6.04 8.00
CA GLU A 48 -5.90 6.85 7.67
C GLU A 48 -5.88 7.12 6.15
N ASP A 49 -5.37 8.29 5.76
CA ASP A 49 -5.20 8.78 4.38
C ASP A 49 -3.95 9.65 4.42
N CYS A 50 -2.81 8.99 4.49
CA CYS A 50 -1.54 9.63 4.80
C CYS A 50 -0.99 10.43 3.60
N ASP A 51 -1.34 10.04 2.37
CA ASP A 51 -0.93 10.71 1.14
C ASP A 51 -1.95 11.79 0.66
N GLY A 52 -3.16 11.80 1.23
CA GLY A 52 -4.21 12.78 0.98
C GLY A 52 -4.93 12.57 -0.36
N ASN A 53 -4.92 11.37 -0.91
CA ASN A 53 -5.55 11.06 -2.20
C ASN A 53 -7.06 10.79 -2.08
N GLY A 54 -7.57 10.64 -0.85
CA GLY A 54 -8.99 10.46 -0.55
C GLY A 54 -9.48 9.00 -0.57
N ILE A 55 -8.56 8.04 -0.66
CA ILE A 55 -8.78 6.60 -0.47
C ILE A 55 -8.12 6.22 0.86
N PRO A 56 -8.77 5.42 1.73
CA PRO A 56 -8.13 4.89 2.93
C PRO A 56 -6.87 4.09 2.63
N ASP A 57 -5.81 4.27 3.44
CA ASP A 57 -4.53 3.56 3.29
C ASP A 57 -4.74 2.03 3.23
N ASP A 58 -5.58 1.47 4.12
CA ASP A 58 -5.97 0.04 4.12
C ASP A 58 -6.54 -0.42 2.77
N CYS A 59 -7.34 0.42 2.12
CA CYS A 59 -7.92 0.13 0.82
C CYS A 59 -6.92 0.25 -0.33
N GLU A 60 -5.91 1.11 -0.19
CA GLU A 60 -4.82 1.18 -1.14
C GLU A 60 -3.94 -0.07 -1.08
N ILE A 61 -3.69 -0.59 0.13
CA ILE A 61 -2.97 -1.84 0.36
C ILE A 61 -3.77 -3.01 -0.23
N ASP A 62 -5.04 -3.17 0.14
CA ASP A 62 -5.90 -4.25 -0.35
C ASP A 62 -6.13 -4.17 -1.88
N GLY A 63 -6.20 -2.95 -2.41
CA GLY A 63 -6.36 -2.67 -3.83
C GLY A 63 -5.07 -2.79 -4.65
N GLY A 64 -3.91 -2.94 -4.00
CA GLY A 64 -2.60 -2.95 -4.64
C GLY A 64 -2.25 -1.63 -5.33
N MET A 65 -2.82 -0.52 -4.84
CA MET A 65 -2.55 0.85 -5.30
C MET A 65 -1.29 1.43 -4.64
N ALA A 66 -1.00 0.99 -3.42
CA ALA A 66 0.17 1.35 -2.65
C ALA A 66 0.84 0.10 -2.04
N ALA A 67 2.09 0.25 -1.61
CA ALA A 67 2.87 -0.83 -1.02
C ALA A 67 2.86 -0.72 0.52
N ASP A 68 2.74 -1.88 1.17
CA ASP A 68 3.02 -2.13 2.59
C ASP A 68 3.89 -3.38 2.63
N CYS A 69 5.20 -3.16 2.47
CA CYS A 69 6.15 -4.24 2.29
C CYS A 69 6.44 -5.01 3.59
N ASN A 70 6.25 -4.35 4.74
CA ASN A 70 6.51 -4.92 6.06
C ASN A 70 5.24 -5.51 6.72
N GLY A 71 4.06 -5.22 6.16
CA GLY A 71 2.75 -5.75 6.57
C GLY A 71 2.22 -5.12 7.86
N ASN A 72 2.62 -3.88 8.18
CA ASN A 72 2.22 -3.20 9.41
C ASN A 72 0.93 -2.38 9.28
N GLY A 73 0.35 -2.27 8.07
CA GLY A 73 -0.85 -1.49 7.78
C GLY A 73 -0.58 0.00 7.50
N GLN A 74 0.67 0.42 7.37
CA GLN A 74 1.06 1.76 6.97
C GLN A 74 1.69 1.71 5.58
N LEU A 75 1.41 2.71 4.74
CA LEU A 75 2.01 2.76 3.42
C LEU A 75 3.51 3.02 3.52
N ASP A 76 4.29 2.28 2.74
CA ASP A 76 5.74 2.44 2.56
C ASP A 76 6.12 3.93 2.36
N GLY A 77 5.42 4.59 1.44
CA GLY A 77 5.64 6.01 1.13
C GLY A 77 5.36 6.95 2.30
N CYS A 78 4.47 6.56 3.23
CA CYS A 78 4.13 7.33 4.41
C CYS A 78 5.11 7.10 5.56
N GLU A 79 5.63 5.88 5.72
CA GLU A 79 6.75 5.60 6.63
C GLU A 79 8.00 6.39 6.20
N ILE A 80 8.31 6.42 4.89
CA ILE A 80 9.41 7.21 4.32
C ILE A 80 9.20 8.71 4.58
N ALA A 81 8.00 9.23 4.30
CA ALA A 81 7.68 10.64 4.51
C ALA A 81 7.75 11.05 6.00
N ALA A 82 7.43 10.13 6.90
CA ALA A 82 7.54 10.30 8.34
C ALA A 82 8.99 10.18 8.87
N GLY A 83 9.91 9.64 8.06
CA GLY A 83 11.29 9.34 8.45
C GLY A 83 11.39 8.17 9.42
N GLU A 84 10.45 7.22 9.33
CA GLU A 84 10.39 6.03 10.18
C GLU A 84 11.24 4.88 9.63
N VAL A 85 11.53 4.93 8.32
CA VAL A 85 12.37 3.99 7.57
C VAL A 85 13.38 4.74 6.71
N GLU A 86 14.45 4.05 6.31
CA GLU A 86 15.46 4.56 5.37
C GLU A 86 14.99 4.32 3.92
N ASP A 87 15.26 5.29 3.05
CA ASP A 87 15.08 5.29 1.58
C ASP A 87 16.30 6.02 1.00
N ASP A 88 17.48 5.45 1.20
CA ASP A 88 18.75 6.13 0.92
C ASP A 88 18.95 6.40 -0.58
N ASN A 89 18.40 5.54 -1.43
CA ASN A 89 18.44 5.68 -2.89
C ASN A 89 17.30 6.54 -3.47
N GLY A 90 16.24 6.83 -2.69
CA GLY A 90 15.15 7.73 -3.05
C GLY A 90 14.20 7.17 -4.11
N ASP A 91 14.03 5.85 -4.18
CA ASP A 91 13.15 5.20 -5.15
C ASP A 91 11.72 4.98 -4.62
N GLY A 92 11.46 5.38 -3.38
CA GLY A 92 10.14 5.34 -2.76
C GLY A 92 9.76 3.97 -2.21
N ILE A 93 10.72 3.05 -2.06
CA ILE A 93 10.56 1.76 -1.41
C ILE A 93 11.53 1.72 -0.21
N PRO A 94 11.07 1.39 1.01
CA PRO A 94 11.95 1.33 2.17
C PRO A 94 13.13 0.38 1.94
N ASP A 95 14.34 0.77 2.34
CA ASP A 95 15.57 -0.02 2.15
C ASP A 95 15.41 -1.44 2.71
N SER A 96 14.73 -1.57 3.86
CA SER A 96 14.40 -2.85 4.50
C SER A 96 13.59 -3.81 3.62
N CYS A 97 12.86 -3.27 2.65
CA CYS A 97 12.01 -4.03 1.74
C CYS A 97 12.72 -4.36 0.42
N GLN A 98 13.80 -3.66 0.13
CA GLN A 98 14.70 -3.97 -0.98
C GLN A 98 15.82 -4.94 -0.57
N CYS A 99 16.01 -5.13 0.73
CA CYS A 99 17.10 -5.92 1.28
C CYS A 99 16.82 -7.44 1.36
N VAL A 100 16.47 -8.03 0.22
CA VAL A 100 16.20 -9.48 0.11
C VAL A 100 17.40 -10.38 0.45
N PHE A 101 18.62 -9.82 0.44
CA PHE A 101 19.87 -10.54 0.73
C PHE A 101 20.31 -10.43 2.20
N ASP A 102 19.65 -9.60 3.00
CA ASP A 102 19.87 -9.46 4.44
C ASP A 102 19.00 -10.50 5.18
N LEU A 103 19.60 -11.64 5.48
CA LEU A 103 18.97 -12.82 6.04
C LEU A 103 18.86 -12.78 7.58
N ASP A 104 19.72 -12.04 8.27
CA ASP A 104 19.58 -11.80 9.73
C ASP A 104 18.89 -10.49 10.10
N ARG A 105 18.59 -9.64 9.12
CA ARG A 105 17.90 -8.35 9.26
C ARG A 105 18.66 -7.37 10.12
N ASP A 106 19.99 -7.33 9.98
CA ASP A 106 20.85 -6.39 10.69
C ASP A 106 21.10 -5.07 9.93
N GLY A 107 20.52 -4.94 8.73
CA GLY A 107 20.63 -3.78 7.84
C GLY A 107 21.86 -3.83 6.93
N VAL A 108 22.63 -4.92 6.93
CA VAL A 108 23.85 -5.06 6.14
C VAL A 108 23.93 -6.44 5.51
N VAL A 109 24.06 -6.49 4.18
CA VAL A 109 24.39 -7.73 3.47
C VAL A 109 25.89 -8.00 3.63
N GLY A 110 26.24 -9.02 4.41
CA GLY A 110 27.60 -9.34 4.75
C GLY A 110 27.85 -10.79 5.17
N GLY A 111 28.82 -10.96 6.07
CA GLY A 111 29.26 -12.29 6.48
C GLY A 111 28.23 -13.05 7.33
N GLY A 112 27.34 -12.34 8.02
CA GLY A 112 26.22 -12.92 8.76
C GLY A 112 25.28 -13.66 7.82
N ASP A 113 24.89 -12.98 6.73
CA ASP A 113 24.00 -13.51 5.70
C ASP A 113 24.62 -14.67 4.95
N VAL A 114 25.91 -14.60 4.61
CA VAL A 114 26.62 -15.74 4.04
C VAL A 114 26.55 -16.94 4.98
N GLY A 115 26.70 -16.72 6.28
CA GLY A 115 26.61 -17.77 7.29
C GLY A 115 25.25 -18.45 7.31
N ILE A 116 24.17 -17.67 7.25
CA ILE A 116 22.79 -18.15 7.21
C ILE A 116 22.49 -18.86 5.88
N PHE A 117 22.85 -18.23 4.76
CA PHE A 117 22.71 -18.75 3.41
C PHE A 117 23.37 -20.13 3.25
N LEU A 118 24.57 -20.34 3.83
CA LEU A 118 25.24 -21.63 3.82
C LEU A 118 24.48 -22.73 4.60
N GLY A 119 23.60 -22.35 5.52
CA GLY A 119 22.65 -23.27 6.17
C GLY A 119 21.57 -23.79 5.21
N TYR A 120 21.23 -23.03 4.18
CA TYR A 120 20.27 -23.38 3.13
C TYR A 120 20.92 -24.05 1.91
N TRP A 121 22.25 -24.21 1.90
CA TRP A 121 22.96 -24.73 0.73
C TRP A 121 22.48 -26.11 0.28
N GLY A 122 22.15 -26.24 -1.00
CA GLY A 122 21.64 -27.48 -1.59
C GLY A 122 20.17 -27.78 -1.27
N THR A 123 19.45 -26.84 -0.64
CA THR A 123 18.00 -26.92 -0.45
C THR A 123 17.27 -26.29 -1.65
N SER A 124 15.95 -26.29 -1.61
CA SER A 124 15.06 -25.57 -2.53
C SER A 124 14.25 -24.52 -1.77
N ASP A 125 14.81 -23.99 -0.66
CA ASP A 125 14.13 -23.02 0.18
C ASP A 125 14.12 -21.65 -0.53
N PRO A 126 12.94 -21.07 -0.81
CA PRO A 126 12.83 -19.80 -1.52
C PRO A 126 13.46 -18.62 -0.76
N VAL A 127 13.74 -18.75 0.54
CA VAL A 127 14.43 -17.71 1.32
C VAL A 127 15.86 -17.46 0.81
N ALA A 128 16.51 -18.48 0.23
CA ALA A 128 17.89 -18.39 -0.24
C ALA A 128 18.05 -18.74 -1.75
N ASP A 129 16.95 -18.99 -2.45
CA ASP A 129 16.90 -19.22 -3.91
C ASP A 129 16.61 -17.87 -4.59
N PHE A 130 17.66 -17.07 -4.73
CA PHE A 130 17.58 -15.69 -5.20
C PHE A 130 17.42 -15.58 -6.72
N ASP A 131 17.81 -16.61 -7.49
CA ASP A 131 17.58 -16.65 -8.94
C ASP A 131 16.30 -17.42 -9.35
N GLY A 132 15.63 -18.06 -8.40
CA GLY A 132 14.34 -18.73 -8.58
C GLY A 132 14.43 -20.01 -9.41
N ASP A 133 15.62 -20.62 -9.50
CA ASP A 133 15.83 -21.84 -10.27
C ASP A 133 15.43 -23.13 -9.54
N GLY A 134 14.99 -22.99 -8.28
CA GLY A 134 14.55 -24.08 -7.40
C GLY A 134 15.68 -24.73 -6.62
N GLN A 135 16.91 -24.19 -6.65
CA GLN A 135 18.06 -24.75 -5.93
C GLN A 135 18.95 -23.65 -5.34
N VAL A 136 19.17 -23.69 -4.03
CA VAL A 136 20.14 -22.83 -3.34
C VAL A 136 21.56 -23.31 -3.62
N ARG A 137 22.29 -22.60 -4.48
CA ARG A 137 23.63 -22.98 -4.95
C ARG A 137 24.52 -21.78 -5.27
N ALA A 138 25.59 -22.02 -6.03
CA ALA A 138 26.59 -21.01 -6.34
C ALA A 138 26.04 -19.82 -7.16
N GLY A 139 24.90 -19.98 -7.84
CA GLY A 139 24.19 -18.89 -8.51
C GLY A 139 23.71 -17.86 -7.48
N ASP A 140 22.97 -18.33 -6.48
CA ASP A 140 22.42 -17.51 -5.39
C ASP A 140 23.51 -16.87 -4.55
N LEU A 141 24.57 -17.60 -4.23
CA LEU A 141 25.72 -17.01 -3.53
C LEU A 141 26.35 -15.86 -4.34
N GLY A 142 26.38 -15.97 -5.66
CA GLY A 142 26.85 -14.91 -6.54
C GLY A 142 26.00 -13.65 -6.43
N LEU A 143 24.67 -13.80 -6.32
CA LEU A 143 23.74 -12.70 -6.11
C LEU A 143 23.91 -12.06 -4.73
N LEU A 144 23.98 -12.88 -3.68
CA LEU A 144 24.19 -12.41 -2.31
C LEU A 144 25.51 -11.63 -2.19
N LEU A 145 26.60 -12.13 -2.77
CA LEU A 145 27.89 -11.43 -2.75
C LEU A 145 27.90 -10.16 -3.59
N ALA A 146 27.08 -10.08 -4.65
CA ALA A 146 26.93 -8.87 -5.45
C ALA A 146 26.19 -7.77 -4.70
N ALA A 147 25.37 -8.13 -3.71
CA ALA A 147 24.63 -7.21 -2.86
C ALA A 147 25.36 -6.77 -1.59
N PHE A 148 26.63 -7.17 -1.41
CA PHE A 148 27.42 -6.82 -0.20
C PHE A 148 27.49 -5.30 0.04
N GLY A 149 27.07 -4.89 1.24
CA GLY A 149 27.02 -3.50 1.63
C GLY A 149 25.82 -3.20 2.53
N SER A 150 25.62 -1.93 2.83
CA SER A 150 24.35 -1.42 3.34
C SER A 150 23.23 -1.72 2.35
N CYS A 151 22.02 -1.94 2.86
CA CYS A 151 20.82 -1.85 2.04
C CYS A 151 20.81 -0.49 1.31
N PRO A 152 20.52 -0.48 -0.01
CA PRO A 152 20.44 0.73 -0.79
C PRO A 152 19.20 1.53 -0.45
#